data_AF-A0A8H3EEL3-F1
#
_entry.id   AF-A0A8H3EEL3-F1
#
_cell.length_a   1.000
_cell.length_b   1.000
_cell.length_c   1.000
_cell.angle_alpha   90.00
_cell.angle_beta   90.00
_cell.angle_gamma   90.00
#
_symmetry.space_group_name_H-M   'P 1'
#
loop_
_entity.id
_entity.type
_entity.pdbx_description
1 polymer ?
#
loop_
_entity_poly.entity_id
_entity_poly.type
_entity_poly.pdbx_seq_one_letter_code
_entity_poly.pdbx_strand_id
1 'polypeptide(L)' 'MKYDAIVDQGIPIYERVPIPERLIPEDSRVEIDAKIYAGYFTNEKVPSIDELSQVHGRAWEDVDH' A
#
# COMPACT_ATOMS: atom_id res chain seq x y z
N MET A 1 12.55 3.03 5.69
CA MET A 1 11.68 2.13 4.89
C MET A 1 12.54 1.29 3.94
N LYS A 2 12.02 0.22 3.31
CA LYS A 2 12.85 -0.67 2.44
C LYS A 2 13.67 0.07 1.37
N TYR A 3 13.17 1.21 0.89
CA TYR A 3 13.89 2.09 -0.04
C TYR A 3 15.19 2.63 0.56
N ASP A 4 15.13 3.29 1.72
CA ASP A 4 16.29 3.92 2.38
C ASP A 4 17.37 2.87 2.65
N ALA A 5 16.96 1.70 3.15
CA ALA A 5 17.88 0.61 3.44
C ALA A 5 18.66 0.11 2.20
N ILE A 6 18.09 0.20 1.00
CA ILE A 6 18.78 -0.21 -0.25
C ILE A 6 19.73 0.91 -0.72
N VAL A 7 19.27 2.16 -0.69
CA VAL A 7 20.08 3.32 -1.09
C VAL A 7 21.27 3.54 -0.17
N ASP A 8 21.07 3.35 1.14
CA ASP A 8 22.13 3.47 2.17
C ASP A 8 23.24 2.40 2.00
N GLN A 9 22.94 1.29 1.31
CA GLN A 9 23.93 0.28 0.92
C GLN A 9 24.68 0.63 -0.37
N GLY A 10 24.46 1.82 -0.92
CA GLY A 10 25.09 2.29 -2.16
C GLY A 10 24.48 1.71 -3.42
N ILE A 11 23.29 1.09 -3.34
CA ILE A 11 22.57 0.55 -4.50
C ILE A 11 21.56 1.61 -4.96
N PRO A 12 21.79 2.29 -6.10
CA PRO A 12 20.87 3.30 -6.59
C PRO A 12 19.56 2.66 -7.09
N ILE A 13 18.42 3.21 -6.70
CA ILE A 13 17.11 2.90 -7.26
C ILE A 13 16.76 4.01 -8.26
N TYR A 14 16.81 3.70 -9.55
CA TYR A 14 16.54 4.69 -10.61
C TYR A 14 15.04 4.93 -10.84
N GLU A 15 14.20 3.92 -10.60
CA GLU A 15 12.77 3.98 -10.85
C GLU A 15 11.99 3.30 -9.74
N ARG A 16 10.86 3.89 -9.36
CA ARG A 16 9.87 3.31 -8.45
C ARG A 16 8.55 3.29 -9.20
N VAL A 17 7.94 2.11 -9.28
CA VAL A 17 6.66 1.92 -9.97
C VAL A 17 5.65 1.46 -8.91
N PRO A 18 4.53 2.17 -8.73
CA PRO A 18 3.47 1.71 -7.84
C PRO A 18 2.80 0.48 -8.45
N ILE A 19 2.19 -0.36 -7.60
CA ILE A 19 1.37 -1.47 -8.08
C ILE A 19 0.16 -0.88 -8.81
N PRO A 20 -0.09 -1.24 -10.08
CA PRO A 20 -1.29 -0.81 -10.79
C PRO A 20 -2.57 -1.22 -10.05
N GLU A 21 -3.58 -0.34 -10.01
CA GLU A 21 -4.86 -0.57 -9.33
C GLU A 21 -5.51 -1.92 -9.67
N ARG A 22 -5.53 -2.28 -10.95
CA ARG A 22 -6.08 -3.56 -11.45
C ARG A 22 -5.37 -4.82 -10.92
N LEU A 23 -4.19 -4.66 -10.33
CA LEU A 23 -3.40 -5.75 -9.74
C LEU A 23 -3.51 -5.77 -8.22
N ILE A 24 -4.22 -4.81 -7.61
CA ILE A 24 -4.49 -4.75 -6.18
C ILE A 24 -5.82 -5.47 -5.95
N PRO A 25 -5.80 -6.64 -5.29
CA PRO A 25 -7.04 -7.28 -4.87
C PRO A 25 -7.82 -6.38 -3.91
N GLU A 26 -9.15 -6.40 -4.00
CA GLU A 26 -10.03 -5.55 -3.18
C GLU A 26 -9.84 -5.80 -1.69
N ASP A 27 -9.60 -7.06 -1.30
CA ASP A 27 -9.33 -7.46 0.08
C ASP A 27 -7.99 -6.94 0.62
N SER A 28 -7.06 -6.61 -0.27
CA SER A 28 -5.73 -6.11 0.07
C SER A 28 -5.71 -4.60 0.26
N ARG A 29 -6.83 -3.90 0.02
CA ARG A 29 -6.89 -2.43 0.07
C ARG A 29 -6.54 -1.86 1.44
N VAL A 30 -7.01 -2.50 2.52
CA VAL A 30 -6.68 -2.13 3.90
C VAL A 30 -5.17 -2.12 4.12
N GLU A 31 -4.49 -3.18 3.67
CA GLU A 31 -3.04 -3.31 3.82
C GLU A 31 -2.26 -2.33 2.94
N ILE A 32 -2.72 -2.07 1.71
CA ILE A 32 -2.10 -1.12 0.80
C ILE A 32 -2.21 0.30 1.34
N ASP A 33 -3.41 0.75 1.70
CA ASP A 33 -3.66 2.12 2.14
C ASP A 33 -2.91 2.41 3.46
N ALA A 34 -2.91 1.45 4.39
CA ALA A 34 -2.13 1.56 5.63
C ALA A 34 -0.62 1.67 5.36
N LYS A 35 -0.08 0.94 4.38
CA LYS A 35 1.34 1.03 4.00
C LYS A 35 1.66 2.36 3.32
N ILE A 36 0.79 2.85 2.44
CA ILE A 36 0.98 4.17 1.81
C ILE A 36 1.01 5.26 2.89
N TYR A 37 0.09 5.24 3.85
CA TYR A 37 0.10 6.15 5.00
C TYR A 37 1.39 6.04 5.84
N ALA A 38 1.90 4.82 6.03
CA ALA A 38 3.17 4.58 6.72
C ALA A 38 4.41 5.05 5.95
N GLY A 39 4.27 5.57 4.72
CA GLY A 39 5.35 6.12 3.91
C GLY A 39 5.86 5.20 2.80
N TYR A 40 5.08 4.21 2.36
CA TYR A 40 5.37 3.49 1.12
C TYR A 40 5.22 4.41 -0.10
N PHE A 41 5.87 4.03 -1.20
CA PHE A 41 5.78 4.79 -2.44
C PHE A 41 4.37 4.72 -3.01
N THR A 42 3.85 5.86 -3.47
CA THR A 42 2.70 5.92 -4.35
C THR A 42 2.83 7.11 -5.28
N ASN A 43 2.25 7.02 -6.47
CA ASN A 43 2.02 8.17 -7.34
C ASN A 43 0.66 8.83 -7.07
N GLU A 44 -0.14 8.21 -6.21
CA GLU A 44 -1.48 8.67 -5.83
C GLU A 44 -1.43 9.49 -4.54
N LYS A 45 -2.60 9.88 -4.05
CA LYS A 45 -2.73 10.61 -2.79
C LYS A 45 -2.36 9.69 -1.61
N VAL A 46 -1.65 10.23 -0.63
CA VAL A 46 -1.50 9.58 0.69
C VAL A 46 -2.81 9.74 1.46
N PRO A 47 -3.48 8.63 1.86
CA PRO A 47 -4.77 8.71 2.54
C PRO A 47 -4.62 9.39 3.91
N SER A 48 -5.64 10.15 4.32
CA SER A 48 -5.71 10.69 5.68
C SER A 48 -6.11 9.62 6.68
N ILE A 49 -5.96 9.91 7.98
CA ILE A 49 -6.40 8.98 9.03
C ILE A 49 -7.91 8.73 9.02
N ASP A 50 -8.68 9.75 8.64
CA ASP A 50 -10.14 9.62 8.47
C ASP A 50 -10.46 8.73 7.28
N GLU A 51 -9.76 8.88 6.15
CA GLU A 51 -9.92 8.03 4.97
C GLU A 51 -9.57 6.56 5.29
N LEU A 52 -8.48 6.33 6.03
CA LEU A 52 -8.09 5.00 6.50
C LEU A 52 -9.16 4.33 7.36
N SER A 53 -9.85 5.10 8.21
CA SER A 53 -10.91 4.55 9.08
C SER A 53 -12.11 4.00 8.30
N GLN A 54 -12.28 4.43 7.05
CA GLN A 54 -13.36 4.00 6.16
C GLN A 54 -12.94 2.84 5.25
N VAL A 55 -11.66 2.45 5.25
CA VAL A 55 -11.20 1.32 4.44
C VAL A 55 -11.57 0.02 5.16
N HIS A 56 -12.48 -0.73 4.56
CA HIS A 56 -12.93 -2.02 5.07
C HIS A 56 -12.34 -3.16 4.24
N GLY A 57 -11.83 -4.20 4.92
CA GLY A 57 -11.42 -5.45 4.29
C GLY A 57 -12.60 -6.40 4.12
N ARG A 58 -12.34 -7.66 3.78
CA ARG A 58 -13.40 -8.67 3.67
C ARG A 58 -14.16 -8.85 4.98
N ALA A 59 -15.49 -8.97 4.88
CA ALA A 59 -16.34 -9.40 5.99
C ALA A 59 -16.15 -10.91 6.21
N TRP A 60 -16.26 -11.36 7.46
CA TRP A 60 -16.11 -12.78 7.83
C TRP A 60 -17.20 -13.69 7.24
N GLU A 61 -18.20 -13.15 6.55
CA GLU A 61 -19.28 -13.93 5.92
C GLU A 61 -18.88 -14.55 4.57
N ASP A 62 -17.76 -14.11 3.96
CA ASP A 62 -17.29 -14.57 2.64
C ASP A 62 -16.24 -15.71 2.69
N VAL A 63 -15.95 -16.27 3.87
CA VAL A 63 -14.98 -17.39 4.03
C VAL A 63 -15.62 -18.77 3.91
N ASP A 64 -16.96 -18.86 3.89
CA ASP A 64 -17.69 -20.11 3.70
C ASP A 64 -18.40 -20.14 2.34
N HIS A 65 -17.68 -20.34 1.24
CA HIS A 65 -18.27 -20.82 -0.03
C HIS A 65 -17.25 -21.53 -0.93
#